data_AF-A0A0Q6N967-F1
#
_entry.id   AF-A0A0Q6N967-F1
#
_cell.length_a   1.000
_cell.length_b   1.000
_cell.length_c   1.000
_cell.angle_alpha   90.00
_cell.angle_beta   90.00
_cell.angle_gamma   90.00
#
_symmetry.space_group_name_H-M   'P 1'
#
loop_
_entity.id
_entity.type
_entity.pdbx_description
1 polymer ?
#
loop_
_entity_poly.entity_id
_entity_poly.type
_entity_poly.pdbx_seq_one_letter_code
_entity_poly.pdbx_strand_id
1 'polypeptide(L)'
;MPTPTSDFATELILIRHGETAWNRELRFQGHADVPLNDMGHEQARRLGQRLAGETAQHIISSDLMRAQQTAAPAALQLSLPVVTSAGLREQHFGVVEGLRADEIQALHPRAWEQWLEFHEDHAMPEGESAREFHARIVAALGTLAATHRGQHLIVVTHGGVLDMVWRTARGLSLSGPRQSDIPNAGFNRIRIADPAKPDAIEIVDWADTRHLADLPPQPTYDQRRHLEKN
;
A
#
# COMPACT_ATOMS: atom_id res chain seq x y z
N MET A 1 20.11 -19.01 -24.08
CA MET A 1 19.92 -19.73 -22.81
C MET A 1 18.91 -18.92 -22.01
N PRO A 2 17.69 -19.42 -21.73
CA PRO A 2 16.86 -18.73 -20.75
C PRO A 2 17.61 -18.79 -19.41
N THR A 3 17.81 -17.62 -18.80
CA THR A 3 18.33 -17.50 -17.44
C THR A 3 17.44 -18.36 -16.53
N PRO A 4 17.98 -19.20 -15.63
CA PRO A 4 17.14 -19.92 -14.69
C PRO A 4 16.42 -18.90 -13.83
N THR A 5 15.14 -18.69 -14.09
CA THR A 5 14.24 -18.02 -13.15
C THR A 5 14.26 -18.85 -11.89
N SER A 6 14.82 -18.28 -10.82
CA SER A 6 15.02 -18.93 -9.53
C SER A 6 13.74 -19.63 -9.07
N ASP A 7 13.77 -20.98 -9.01
CA ASP A 7 12.73 -21.87 -8.44
C ASP A 7 12.40 -21.57 -6.95
N PHE A 8 12.97 -20.50 -6.39
CA PHE A 8 12.85 -20.11 -4.99
C PHE A 8 12.41 -18.66 -4.78
N ALA A 9 12.20 -17.89 -5.85
CA ALA A 9 11.75 -16.51 -5.71
C ALA A 9 10.31 -16.46 -5.19
N THR A 10 10.03 -15.51 -4.32
CA THR A 10 8.67 -15.24 -3.84
C THR A 10 8.04 -14.20 -4.74
N GLU A 11 6.88 -14.51 -5.33
CA GLU A 11 6.10 -13.54 -6.10
C GLU A 11 5.00 -12.95 -5.24
N LEU A 12 4.84 -11.62 -5.28
CA LEU A 12 3.82 -10.93 -4.52
C LEU A 12 2.98 -10.07 -5.45
N ILE A 13 1.67 -10.27 -5.39
CA ILE A 13 0.68 -9.37 -5.94
C ILE A 13 0.28 -8.42 -4.81
N LEU A 14 0.80 -7.19 -4.84
CA LEU A 14 0.50 -6.16 -3.86
C LEU A 14 -0.69 -5.31 -4.31
N ILE A 15 -1.68 -5.20 -3.44
CA ILE A 15 -2.94 -4.53 -3.68
C ILE A 15 -3.10 -3.37 -2.69
N ARG A 16 -3.42 -2.16 -3.18
CA ARG A 16 -3.94 -1.10 -2.30
C ARG A 16 -5.39 -1.39 -1.97
N HIS A 17 -5.82 -1.20 -0.72
CA HIS A 17 -7.23 -1.29 -0.36
C HIS A 17 -8.14 -0.45 -1.28
N GLY A 18 -9.40 -0.88 -1.42
CA GLY A 18 -10.44 -0.15 -2.13
C GLY A 18 -10.76 1.20 -1.50
N GLU A 19 -11.56 2.01 -2.18
CA GLU A 19 -11.92 3.35 -1.74
C GLU A 19 -12.67 3.37 -0.39
N THR A 20 -12.33 4.35 0.45
CA THR A 20 -13.06 4.69 1.68
C THR A 20 -13.68 6.09 1.55
N ALA A 21 -14.63 6.44 2.42
CA ALA A 21 -15.15 7.81 2.48
C ALA A 21 -14.03 8.83 2.73
N TRP A 22 -13.08 8.50 3.61
CA TRP A 22 -11.91 9.33 3.89
C TRP A 22 -10.96 9.45 2.70
N ASN A 23 -11.01 8.52 1.74
CA ASN A 23 -10.29 8.73 0.48
C ASN A 23 -10.82 9.92 -0.31
N ARG A 24 -12.13 10.03 -0.44
CA ARG A 24 -12.81 11.13 -1.16
C ARG A 24 -12.67 12.46 -0.44
N GLU A 25 -12.70 12.44 0.89
CA GLU A 25 -12.51 13.63 1.73
C GLU A 25 -11.04 14.04 1.87
N LEU A 26 -10.10 13.26 1.32
CA LEU A 26 -8.65 13.52 1.39
C LEU A 26 -8.13 13.65 2.84
N ARG A 27 -8.71 12.85 3.75
CA ARG A 27 -8.26 12.77 5.15
C ARG A 27 -7.05 11.85 5.28
N PHE A 28 -6.18 12.18 6.22
CA PHE A 28 -5.10 11.29 6.65
C PHE A 28 -5.70 10.11 7.41
N GLN A 29 -5.62 8.90 6.85
CA GLN A 29 -6.24 7.71 7.48
C GLN A 29 -5.31 7.06 8.51
N GLY A 30 -4.06 6.81 8.14
CA GLY A 30 -3.10 6.11 9.00
C GLY A 30 -3.67 4.81 9.56
N HIS A 31 -3.62 4.63 10.87
CA HIS A 31 -4.14 3.47 11.57
C HIS A 31 -5.63 3.55 11.95
N ALA A 32 -6.30 4.69 11.73
CA ALA A 32 -7.74 4.78 11.90
C ALA A 32 -8.48 3.72 11.07
N ASP A 33 -9.38 2.99 11.73
CA ASP A 33 -10.00 1.78 11.17
C ASP A 33 -11.29 2.08 10.39
N VAL A 34 -11.13 2.81 9.29
CA VAL A 34 -12.22 3.25 8.42
C VAL A 34 -12.61 2.12 7.44
N PRO A 35 -13.92 1.83 7.24
CA PRO A 35 -14.36 0.82 6.29
C PRO A 35 -14.27 1.31 4.84
N LEU A 36 -14.38 0.37 3.90
CA LEU A 36 -14.68 0.69 2.50
C LEU A 36 -16.02 1.41 2.38
N ASN A 37 -16.14 2.25 1.36
CA ASN A 37 -17.43 2.77 0.91
C ASN A 37 -18.01 1.83 -0.19
N ASP A 38 -19.19 2.17 -0.71
CA ASP A 38 -19.85 1.37 -1.77
C ASP A 38 -18.96 1.18 -3.00
N MET A 39 -18.22 2.23 -3.40
CA MET A 39 -17.26 2.17 -4.50
C MET A 39 -16.11 1.23 -4.17
N GLY A 40 -15.56 1.28 -2.95
CA GLY A 40 -14.51 0.38 -2.49
C GLY A 40 -14.95 -1.07 -2.46
N HIS A 41 -16.20 -1.35 -2.07
CA HIS A 41 -16.77 -2.70 -2.14
C HIS A 41 -16.91 -3.20 -3.57
N GLU A 42 -17.34 -2.35 -4.51
CA GLU A 42 -17.40 -2.70 -5.93
C GLU A 42 -16.00 -2.92 -6.53
N GLN A 43 -15.02 -2.08 -6.17
CA GLN A 43 -13.62 -2.27 -6.54
C GLN A 43 -13.07 -3.61 -6.02
N ALA A 44 -13.29 -3.92 -4.75
CA ALA A 44 -12.88 -5.18 -4.13
C ALA A 44 -13.53 -6.40 -4.81
N ARG A 45 -14.81 -6.29 -5.18
CA ARG A 45 -15.53 -7.35 -5.90
C ARG A 45 -14.91 -7.62 -7.27
N ARG A 46 -14.62 -6.57 -8.06
CA ARG A 46 -13.96 -6.70 -9.37
C ARG A 46 -12.53 -7.21 -9.25
N LEU A 47 -11.80 -6.76 -8.23
CA LEU A 47 -10.48 -7.28 -7.92
C LEU A 47 -10.52 -8.78 -7.65
N GLY A 48 -11.48 -9.27 -6.85
CA GLY A 48 -11.67 -10.70 -6.62
C GLY A 48 -11.88 -11.50 -7.92
N GLN A 49 -12.65 -10.95 -8.87
CA GLN A 49 -12.83 -11.56 -10.20
C GLN A 49 -11.55 -11.58 -11.02
N ARG A 50 -10.76 -10.49 -10.99
CA ARG A 50 -9.46 -10.41 -11.68
C ARG A 50 -8.45 -11.41 -11.11
N LEU A 51 -8.46 -11.60 -9.79
CA LEU A 51 -7.55 -12.50 -9.08
C LEU A 51 -7.91 -13.98 -9.24
N ALA A 52 -9.15 -14.31 -9.63
CA ALA A 52 -9.54 -15.69 -9.91
C ALA A 52 -8.73 -16.35 -11.05
N GLY A 53 -8.11 -15.53 -11.93
CA GLY A 53 -7.21 -16.01 -12.98
C GLY A 53 -5.73 -16.08 -12.58
N GLU A 54 -5.39 -15.73 -11.33
CA GLU A 54 -4.02 -15.72 -10.82
C GLU A 54 -3.73 -16.97 -9.99
N THR A 55 -2.47 -17.41 -10.02
CA THR A 55 -1.99 -18.48 -9.13
C THR A 55 -1.48 -17.86 -7.82
N ALA A 56 -2.12 -18.18 -6.70
CA ALA A 56 -1.67 -17.80 -5.36
C ALA A 56 -1.92 -18.94 -4.37
N GLN A 57 -1.02 -19.11 -3.40
CA GLN A 57 -1.19 -20.08 -2.30
C GLN A 57 -1.67 -19.41 -1.01
N HIS A 58 -1.45 -18.10 -0.88
CA HIS A 58 -1.74 -17.35 0.34
C HIS A 58 -2.32 -15.97 0.05
N ILE A 59 -3.26 -15.56 0.89
CA ILE A 59 -3.76 -14.18 0.94
C ILE A 59 -3.38 -13.60 2.30
N ILE A 60 -2.56 -12.56 2.26
CA ILE A 60 -2.13 -11.81 3.44
C ILE A 60 -2.78 -10.42 3.36
N SER A 61 -3.22 -9.88 4.47
CA SER A 61 -3.78 -8.53 4.52
C SER A 61 -3.19 -7.75 5.68
N SER A 62 -3.11 -6.43 5.56
CA SER A 62 -3.15 -5.59 6.74
C SER A 62 -4.39 -5.91 7.56
N ASP A 63 -4.25 -5.84 8.88
CA ASP A 63 -5.33 -6.03 9.85
C ASP A 63 -6.31 -4.85 9.92
N LEU A 64 -6.09 -3.76 9.18
CA LEU A 64 -7.09 -2.68 9.07
C LEU A 64 -8.27 -3.12 8.21
N MET A 65 -9.48 -2.80 8.65
CA MET A 65 -10.76 -3.23 8.09
C MET A 65 -10.86 -2.97 6.59
N ARG A 66 -10.46 -1.80 6.09
CA ARG A 66 -10.46 -1.51 4.64
C ARG A 66 -9.63 -2.50 3.81
N ALA A 67 -8.50 -2.96 4.33
CA ALA A 67 -7.67 -3.96 3.66
C ALA A 67 -8.33 -5.34 3.73
N GLN A 68 -8.84 -5.73 4.90
CA GLN A 68 -9.54 -7.01 5.08
C GLN A 68 -10.80 -7.11 4.19
N GLN A 69 -11.62 -6.05 4.14
CA GLN A 69 -12.80 -5.97 3.29
C GLN A 69 -12.43 -5.99 1.80
N THR A 70 -11.25 -5.48 1.43
CA THR A 70 -10.74 -5.58 0.05
C THR A 70 -10.27 -7.00 -0.28
N ALA A 71 -9.67 -7.71 0.68
CA ALA A 71 -9.21 -9.08 0.51
C ALA A 71 -10.36 -10.11 0.45
N ALA A 72 -11.47 -9.84 1.13
CA ALA A 72 -12.54 -10.82 1.33
C ALA A 72 -13.16 -11.39 0.03
N PRO A 73 -13.45 -10.59 -1.02
CA PRO A 73 -13.94 -11.16 -2.29
C PRO A 73 -12.93 -12.08 -2.97
N ALA A 74 -11.63 -11.78 -2.92
CA ALA A 74 -10.59 -12.63 -3.48
C ALA A 74 -10.45 -13.94 -2.71
N ALA A 75 -10.54 -13.88 -1.37
CA ALA A 75 -10.53 -15.05 -0.50
C ALA A 75 -11.67 -16.02 -0.81
N LEU A 76 -12.88 -15.50 -1.02
CA LEU A 76 -14.04 -16.30 -1.45
C LEU A 76 -13.81 -16.94 -2.82
N GLN A 77 -13.33 -16.17 -3.80
CA GLN A 77 -13.11 -16.68 -5.17
C GLN A 77 -12.02 -17.75 -5.24
N LEU A 78 -10.94 -17.58 -4.48
CA LEU A 78 -9.80 -18.51 -4.49
C LEU A 78 -9.95 -19.64 -3.46
N SER A 79 -10.98 -19.60 -2.60
CA SER A 79 -11.14 -20.53 -1.47
C SER A 79 -9.90 -20.58 -0.56
N LEU A 80 -9.29 -19.41 -0.33
CA LEU A 80 -8.12 -19.24 0.54
C LEU A 80 -8.47 -18.40 1.76
N PRO A 81 -7.99 -18.75 2.97
CA PRO A 81 -8.16 -17.90 4.14
C PRO A 81 -7.30 -16.62 4.00
N VAL A 82 -7.75 -15.55 4.67
CA VAL A 82 -6.96 -14.33 4.82
C VAL A 82 -6.20 -14.38 6.14
N VAL A 83 -4.87 -14.23 6.08
CA VAL A 83 -4.02 -14.06 7.26
C VAL A 83 -3.70 -12.58 7.43
N THR A 84 -3.95 -12.03 8.60
CA THR A 84 -3.69 -10.61 8.87
C THR A 84 -2.30 -10.36 9.45
N SER A 85 -1.66 -9.25 9.08
CA SER A 85 -0.37 -8.81 9.61
C SER A 85 -0.36 -7.31 9.89
N ALA A 86 -0.07 -6.93 11.13
CA ALA A 86 0.08 -5.53 11.54
C ALA A 86 1.30 -4.85 10.88
N GLY A 87 2.31 -5.62 10.46
CA GLY A 87 3.47 -5.09 9.73
C GLY A 87 3.11 -4.45 8.40
N LEU A 88 1.94 -4.78 7.84
CA LEU A 88 1.42 -4.27 6.57
C LEU A 88 0.51 -3.04 6.72
N ARG A 89 0.35 -2.48 7.93
CA ARG A 89 -0.44 -1.25 8.14
C ARG A 89 0.14 -0.06 7.39
N GLU A 90 -0.71 0.93 7.11
CA GLU A 90 -0.30 2.24 6.60
C GLU A 90 0.67 2.93 7.57
N GLN A 91 1.32 4.01 7.15
CA GLN A 91 2.07 4.88 8.06
C GLN A 91 1.15 5.40 9.18
N HIS A 92 1.60 5.32 10.43
CA HIS A 92 0.90 5.95 11.55
C HIS A 92 1.05 7.47 11.45
N PHE A 93 -0.05 8.21 11.34
CA PHE A 93 -0.02 9.67 11.29
C PHE A 93 -0.28 10.30 12.67
N GLY A 94 -0.47 9.49 13.72
CA GLY A 94 -0.61 9.97 15.08
C GLY A 94 -1.77 10.93 15.25
N VAL A 95 -1.53 12.08 15.87
CA VAL A 95 -2.59 13.02 16.29
C VAL A 95 -3.39 13.62 15.13
N VAL A 96 -2.94 13.48 13.88
CA VAL A 96 -3.61 14.07 12.70
C VAL A 96 -4.47 13.08 11.92
N GLU A 97 -4.58 11.84 12.37
CA GLU A 97 -5.49 10.87 11.76
C GLU A 97 -6.94 11.35 11.82
N GLY A 98 -7.64 11.24 10.69
CA GLY A 98 -8.99 11.75 10.50
C GLY A 98 -9.05 13.23 10.10
N LEU A 99 -7.95 13.97 10.08
CA LEU A 99 -7.95 15.37 9.67
C LEU A 99 -7.69 15.52 8.16
N ARG A 100 -8.30 16.54 7.56
CA ARG A 100 -7.95 17.06 6.23
C ARG A 100 -6.77 18.03 6.34
N ALA A 101 -6.10 18.30 5.23
CA ALA A 101 -4.94 19.20 5.19
C ALA A 101 -5.22 20.61 5.78
N ASP A 102 -6.37 21.20 5.47
CA ASP A 102 -6.82 22.50 6.01
C ASP A 102 -7.00 22.44 7.54
N GLU A 103 -7.54 21.34 8.06
CA GLU A 103 -7.72 21.10 9.49
C GLU A 103 -6.36 20.91 10.19
N ILE A 104 -5.43 20.17 9.59
CA ILE A 104 -4.08 19.97 10.13
C ILE A 104 -3.31 21.30 10.16
N GLN A 105 -3.38 22.09 9.09
CA GLN A 105 -2.73 23.39 9.04
C GLN A 105 -3.26 24.33 10.13
N ALA A 106 -4.56 24.28 10.43
CA ALA A 106 -5.18 25.12 11.47
C ALA A 106 -4.86 24.64 12.90
N LEU A 107 -4.92 23.32 13.14
CA LEU A 107 -4.80 22.73 14.49
C LEU A 107 -3.36 22.38 14.88
N HIS A 108 -2.52 22.03 13.90
CA HIS A 108 -1.14 21.57 14.08
C HIS A 108 -0.17 22.23 13.09
N PRO A 109 -0.11 23.58 13.01
CA PRO A 109 0.61 24.30 11.95
C PRO A 109 2.09 23.93 11.84
N ARG A 110 2.79 23.75 12.97
CA ARG A 110 4.21 23.36 12.98
C ARG A 110 4.43 21.94 12.43
N ALA A 111 3.55 21.01 12.78
CA ALA A 111 3.63 19.64 12.27
C ALA A 111 3.35 19.62 10.77
N TRP A 112 2.39 20.42 10.31
CA TRP A 112 2.11 20.59 8.89
C TRP A 112 3.31 21.13 8.12
N GLU A 113 3.95 22.20 8.59
CA GLU A 113 5.15 22.77 7.98
C GLU A 113 6.28 21.74 7.88
N GLN A 114 6.58 21.02 8.96
CA GLN A 114 7.61 19.97 8.98
C GLN A 114 7.28 18.81 8.03
N TRP A 115 6.00 18.45 7.92
CA TRP A 115 5.57 17.39 7.01
C TRP A 115 5.74 17.78 5.53
N LEU A 116 5.53 19.05 5.19
CA LEU A 116 5.75 19.58 3.84
C LEU A 116 7.23 19.65 3.43
N GLU A 117 8.16 19.56 4.38
CA GLU A 117 9.57 19.41 4.05
C GLU A 117 9.87 18.03 3.43
N PHE A 118 8.97 17.06 3.63
CA PHE A 118 9.13 15.67 3.22
C PHE A 118 10.47 15.07 3.65
N HIS A 119 11.00 15.49 4.80
CA HIS A 119 12.24 14.95 5.36
C HIS A 119 11.96 13.57 5.97
N GLU A 120 12.74 12.56 5.61
CA GLU A 120 12.47 11.17 5.97
C GLU A 120 12.49 10.85 7.47
N ASP A 121 13.17 11.68 8.26
CA ASP A 121 13.23 11.59 9.72
C ASP A 121 12.15 12.41 10.44
N HIS A 122 11.30 13.14 9.72
CA HIS A 122 10.19 13.87 10.31
C HIS A 122 8.95 12.98 10.43
N ALA A 123 8.29 13.06 11.57
CA ALA A 123 7.04 12.38 11.86
C ALA A 123 5.98 13.39 12.29
N MET A 124 4.71 13.09 11.99
CA MET A 124 3.61 13.75 12.70
C MET A 124 3.71 13.41 14.19
N PRO A 125 3.25 14.28 15.11
CA PRO A 125 3.29 13.97 16.55
C PRO A 125 2.60 12.64 16.84
N GLU A 126 3.29 11.77 17.61
CA GLU A 126 2.88 10.40 17.92
C GLU A 126 2.82 9.45 16.71
N GLY A 127 3.22 9.91 15.52
CA GLY A 127 3.27 9.16 14.28
C GLY A 127 4.59 8.42 14.04
N GLU A 128 4.67 7.75 12.89
CA GLU A 128 5.90 7.19 12.33
C GLU A 128 6.54 8.19 11.38
N SER A 129 7.87 8.26 11.37
CA SER A 129 8.65 8.89 10.30
C SER A 129 8.65 8.01 9.03
N ALA A 130 9.01 8.58 7.88
CA ALA A 130 9.14 7.78 6.66
C ALA A 130 10.23 6.70 6.78
N ARG A 131 11.31 6.98 7.54
CA ARG A 131 12.38 6.01 7.81
C ARG A 131 11.89 4.84 8.65
N GLU A 132 11.18 5.10 9.75
CA GLU A 132 10.63 4.04 10.62
C GLU A 132 9.61 3.20 9.85
N PHE A 133 8.72 3.87 9.11
CA PHE A 133 7.73 3.21 8.27
C PHE A 133 8.38 2.32 7.21
N HIS A 134 9.38 2.84 6.48
CA HIS A 134 10.14 2.08 5.48
C HIS A 134 10.78 0.83 6.08
N ALA A 135 11.48 0.98 7.21
CA ALA A 135 12.14 -0.14 7.89
C ALA A 135 11.14 -1.24 8.28
N ARG A 136 9.96 -0.86 8.79
CA ARG A 136 8.87 -1.79 9.11
C ARG A 136 8.38 -2.54 7.87
N ILE A 137 8.19 -1.84 6.74
CA ILE A 137 7.72 -2.47 5.50
C ILE A 137 8.75 -3.43 4.92
N VAL A 138 10.03 -3.06 4.87
CA VAL A 138 11.09 -3.95 4.38
C VAL A 138 11.22 -5.20 5.26
N ALA A 139 11.12 -5.06 6.59
CA ALA A 139 11.15 -6.19 7.50
C ALA A 139 9.92 -7.12 7.33
N ALA A 140 8.73 -6.55 7.11
CA ALA A 140 7.52 -7.32 6.85
C ALA A 140 7.61 -8.09 5.52
N LEU A 141 8.11 -7.46 4.46
CA LEU A 141 8.33 -8.12 3.17
C LEU A 141 9.38 -9.22 3.26
N GLY A 142 10.47 -9.00 3.99
CA GLY A 142 11.49 -10.03 4.22
C GLY A 142 10.95 -11.24 4.97
N THR A 143 10.10 -11.00 5.98
CA THR A 143 9.41 -12.09 6.69
C THR A 143 8.51 -12.88 5.74
N LEU A 144 7.67 -12.21 4.95
CA LEU A 144 6.81 -12.86 3.96
C LEU A 144 7.61 -13.66 2.93
N ALA A 145 8.68 -13.09 2.39
CA ALA A 145 9.54 -13.75 1.43
C ALA A 145 10.24 -14.99 2.02
N ALA A 146 10.71 -14.91 3.27
CA ALA A 146 11.34 -16.03 3.96
C ALA A 146 10.35 -17.16 4.27
N THR A 147 9.16 -16.82 4.76
CA THR A 147 8.12 -17.80 5.11
C THR A 147 7.54 -18.50 3.88
N HIS A 148 7.42 -17.79 2.76
CA HIS A 148 6.73 -18.25 1.55
C HIS A 148 7.67 -18.38 0.35
N ARG A 149 8.88 -18.89 0.58
CA ARG A 149 9.91 -19.06 -0.46
C ARG A 149 9.38 -19.93 -1.62
N GLY A 150 9.52 -19.43 -2.85
CA GLY A 150 9.05 -20.12 -4.05
C GLY A 150 7.52 -20.12 -4.23
N GLN A 151 6.79 -19.35 -3.44
CA GLN A 151 5.33 -19.28 -3.48
C GLN A 151 4.85 -17.91 -3.98
N HIS A 152 3.58 -17.86 -4.34
CA HIS A 152 2.88 -16.69 -4.83
C HIS A 152 1.84 -16.22 -3.81
N LEU A 153 1.92 -14.94 -3.46
CA LEU A 153 1.09 -14.32 -2.44
C LEU A 153 0.25 -13.21 -3.06
N ILE A 154 -0.98 -13.08 -2.58
CA ILE A 154 -1.75 -11.85 -2.70
C ILE A 154 -1.60 -11.11 -1.37
N VAL A 155 -1.19 -9.84 -1.42
CA VAL A 155 -0.98 -9.01 -0.23
C VAL A 155 -1.79 -7.73 -0.34
N VAL A 156 -2.77 -7.56 0.54
CA VAL A 156 -3.63 -6.36 0.58
C VAL A 156 -3.13 -5.38 1.63
N THR A 157 -2.79 -4.16 1.22
CA THR A 157 -2.13 -3.15 2.03
C THR A 157 -2.57 -1.73 1.62
N HIS A 158 -1.72 -0.71 1.82
CA HIS A 158 -2.06 0.71 1.74
C HIS A 158 -1.17 1.49 0.77
N GLY A 159 -1.52 2.76 0.58
CA GLY A 159 -0.85 3.60 -0.41
C GLY A 159 0.60 3.93 -0.04
N GLY A 160 0.86 4.26 1.23
CA GLY A 160 2.22 4.53 1.70
C GLY A 160 3.11 3.29 1.64
N VAL A 161 2.56 2.10 1.92
CA VAL A 161 3.32 0.84 1.83
C VAL A 161 3.83 0.62 0.41
N LEU A 162 2.96 0.81 -0.59
CA LEU A 162 3.33 0.69 -2.00
C LEU A 162 4.33 1.78 -2.43
N ASP A 163 4.27 2.98 -1.86
CA ASP A 163 5.29 4.02 -2.11
C ASP A 163 6.66 3.57 -1.58
N MET A 164 6.72 2.96 -0.39
CA MET A 164 7.97 2.41 0.15
C MET A 164 8.53 1.29 -0.72
N VAL A 165 7.67 0.39 -1.23
CA VAL A 165 8.07 -0.64 -2.19
C VAL A 165 8.65 -0.03 -3.46
N TRP A 166 7.96 0.97 -4.04
CA TRP A 166 8.39 1.64 -5.25
C TRP A 166 9.76 2.32 -5.07
N ARG A 167 9.93 3.11 -3.99
CA ARG A 167 11.19 3.79 -3.70
C ARG A 167 12.34 2.81 -3.52
N THR A 168 12.11 1.72 -2.79
CA THR A 168 13.10 0.68 -2.55
C THR A 168 13.55 0.04 -3.86
N ALA A 169 12.59 -0.43 -4.68
CA ALA A 169 12.90 -1.06 -5.98
C ALA A 169 13.60 -0.14 -6.97
N ARG A 170 13.40 1.18 -6.84
CA ARG A 170 13.98 2.20 -7.74
C ARG A 170 15.23 2.89 -7.17
N GLY A 171 15.65 2.55 -5.95
CA GLY A 171 16.78 3.22 -5.28
C GLY A 171 16.55 4.71 -5.03
N LEU A 172 15.28 5.13 -4.81
CA LEU A 172 14.94 6.52 -4.54
C LEU A 172 15.15 6.87 -3.06
N SER A 173 15.37 8.16 -2.78
CA SER A 173 15.34 8.68 -1.41
C SER A 173 13.97 8.44 -0.77
N LEU A 174 13.94 8.28 0.55
CA LEU A 174 12.69 8.26 1.33
C LEU A 174 12.11 9.66 1.50
N SER A 175 12.92 10.69 1.27
CA SER A 175 12.49 12.08 1.28
C SER A 175 11.78 12.48 -0.02
N GLY A 176 11.02 13.57 0.04
CA GLY A 176 10.27 14.12 -1.08
C GLY A 176 8.90 13.48 -1.33
N PRO A 177 8.07 14.08 -2.19
CA PRO A 177 6.73 13.59 -2.48
C PRO A 177 6.74 12.27 -3.24
N ARG A 178 5.61 11.54 -3.18
CA ARG A 178 5.37 10.32 -3.96
C ARG A 178 5.62 10.54 -5.46
N GLN A 179 6.19 9.51 -6.10
CA GLN A 179 6.57 9.56 -7.53
C GLN A 179 5.92 8.45 -8.38
N SER A 180 5.01 7.66 -7.82
CA SER A 180 4.32 6.57 -8.53
C SER A 180 2.80 6.69 -8.42
N ASP A 181 2.13 6.16 -9.44
CA ASP A 181 0.69 5.94 -9.39
C ASP A 181 0.39 4.77 -8.45
N ILE A 182 -0.55 4.98 -7.55
CA ILE A 182 -0.96 3.98 -6.56
C ILE A 182 -2.49 4.03 -6.41
N PRO A 183 -3.25 3.59 -7.42
CA PRO A 183 -4.72 3.63 -7.38
C PRO A 183 -5.29 2.69 -6.30
N ASN A 184 -6.45 3.04 -5.74
CA ASN A 184 -7.25 2.13 -4.92
C ASN A 184 -7.60 0.86 -5.73
N ALA A 185 -7.54 -0.29 -5.05
CA ALA A 185 -7.63 -1.62 -5.66
C ALA A 185 -6.63 -1.86 -6.82
N GLY A 186 -5.57 -1.04 -6.92
CA GLY A 186 -4.53 -1.21 -7.93
C GLY A 186 -3.75 -2.51 -7.74
N PHE A 187 -3.50 -3.20 -8.85
CA PHE A 187 -2.75 -4.44 -8.90
C PHE A 187 -1.28 -4.15 -9.23
N ASN A 188 -0.35 -4.66 -8.42
CA ASN A 188 1.08 -4.51 -8.60
C ASN A 188 1.75 -5.86 -8.41
N ARG A 189 2.63 -6.27 -9.32
CA ARG A 189 3.38 -7.52 -9.20
C ARG A 189 4.85 -7.23 -8.96
N ILE A 190 5.38 -7.80 -7.89
CA ILE A 190 6.79 -7.75 -7.57
C ILE A 190 7.35 -9.15 -7.34
N ARG A 191 8.68 -9.27 -7.38
CA ARG A 191 9.42 -10.48 -7.05
C ARG A 191 10.55 -10.16 -6.09
N ILE A 192 10.72 -11.03 -5.08
CA ILE A 192 11.87 -11.03 -4.17
C ILE A 192 12.59 -12.37 -4.35
N ALA A 193 13.79 -12.33 -4.94
CA ALA A 193 14.54 -13.54 -5.27
C ALA A 193 15.29 -14.14 -4.07
N ASP A 194 15.77 -13.29 -3.16
CA ASP A 194 16.53 -13.69 -1.97
C ASP A 194 15.89 -13.05 -0.72
N PRO A 195 15.30 -13.84 0.19
CA PRO A 195 14.70 -13.29 1.40
C PRO A 195 15.72 -12.65 2.36
N ALA A 196 17.02 -12.94 2.20
CA ALA A 196 18.08 -12.23 2.94
C ALA A 196 18.34 -10.81 2.40
N LYS A 197 17.78 -10.46 1.23
CA LYS A 197 17.87 -9.15 0.59
C LYS A 197 16.47 -8.67 0.20
N PRO A 198 15.59 -8.41 1.18
CA PRO A 198 14.19 -8.06 0.91
C PRO A 198 14.01 -6.70 0.23
N ASP A 199 15.05 -5.90 0.19
CA ASP A 199 15.16 -4.62 -0.53
C ASP A 199 15.53 -4.79 -2.02
N ALA A 200 16.04 -5.96 -2.43
CA ALA A 200 16.30 -6.28 -3.84
C ALA A 200 15.00 -6.66 -4.57
N ILE A 201 14.09 -5.70 -4.68
CA ILE A 201 12.74 -5.88 -5.23
C ILE A 201 12.76 -5.68 -6.75
N GLU A 202 12.29 -6.68 -7.49
CA GLU A 202 12.00 -6.57 -8.92
C GLU A 202 10.53 -6.21 -9.13
N ILE A 203 10.24 -5.12 -9.86
CA ILE A 203 8.88 -4.78 -10.27
C ILE A 203 8.59 -5.43 -11.63
N VAL A 204 7.54 -6.25 -11.67
CA VAL A 204 7.08 -6.97 -12.88
C VAL A 204 5.90 -6.23 -13.53
N ASP A 205 4.96 -5.75 -12.73
CA ASP A 205 3.79 -4.97 -13.17
C ASP A 205 3.43 -3.93 -12.09
N TRP A 206 2.89 -2.78 -12.48
CA TRP A 206 2.61 -1.69 -11.55
C TRP A 206 1.37 -0.89 -11.94
N ALA A 207 0.58 -0.52 -10.93
CA ALA A 207 -0.62 0.30 -11.04
C ALA A 207 -1.67 -0.19 -12.06
N ASP A 208 -1.78 -1.51 -12.27
CA ASP A 208 -2.80 -2.08 -13.14
C ASP A 208 -4.19 -1.91 -12.53
N THR A 209 -5.05 -1.22 -13.28
CA THR A 209 -6.47 -0.98 -12.94
C THR A 209 -7.42 -1.41 -14.05
N ARG A 210 -7.00 -2.29 -14.97
CA ARG A 210 -7.81 -2.76 -16.11
C ARG A 210 -9.15 -3.34 -15.67
N HIS A 211 -9.18 -4.01 -14.53
CA HIS A 211 -10.40 -4.56 -13.92
C HIS A 211 -11.39 -3.49 -13.42
N LEU A 212 -10.98 -2.22 -13.40
CA LEU A 212 -11.76 -1.06 -12.96
C LEU A 212 -12.10 -0.10 -14.12
N ALA A 213 -11.80 -0.45 -15.37
CA ALA A 213 -11.84 0.47 -16.51
C ALA A 213 -13.16 1.26 -16.69
N ASP A 214 -14.30 0.67 -16.30
CA ASP A 214 -15.63 1.28 -16.44
C ASP A 214 -16.16 1.93 -15.16
N LEU A 215 -15.35 2.00 -14.10
CA LEU A 215 -15.73 2.69 -12.87
C LEU A 215 -15.45 4.19 -12.96
N PRO A 216 -16.17 5.01 -12.18
CA PRO A 216 -15.87 6.43 -12.06
C PRO A 216 -14.40 6.69 -11.65
N PRO A 217 -13.84 7.86 -12.01
CA PRO A 217 -12.49 8.22 -11.62
C PRO A 217 -12.25 8.14 -10.10
N GLN A 218 -11.08 7.64 -9.74
CA GLN A 218 -10.62 7.55 -8.36
C GLN A 218 -10.12 8.91 -7.84
N PRO A 219 -10.12 9.13 -6.51
CA PRO A 219 -9.51 10.33 -5.95
C PRO A 219 -7.99 10.32 -6.19
N THR A 220 -7.47 11.42 -6.74
CA THR A 220 -6.02 11.61 -6.97
C THR A 220 -5.36 12.15 -5.71
N TYR A 221 -4.32 11.46 -5.25
CA TYR A 221 -3.47 11.87 -4.14
C TYR A 221 -2.18 12.49 -4.66
N ASP A 222 -2.23 13.77 -5.01
CA ASP A 222 -1.02 14.52 -5.34
C ASP A 222 -0.54 15.31 -4.12
N GLN A 223 0.55 14.85 -3.50
CA GLN A 223 1.17 15.54 -2.37
C GLN A 223 1.79 16.88 -2.78
N ARG A 224 2.17 17.04 -4.06
CA ARG A 224 2.83 18.26 -4.56
C ARG A 224 1.91 19.47 -4.59
N ARG A 225 0.59 19.26 -4.67
CA ARG A 225 -0.39 20.35 -4.59
C ARG A 225 -0.30 21.15 -3.28
N HIS A 226 0.29 20.56 -2.23
CA HIS A 226 0.49 21.22 -0.95
C HIS A 226 1.80 22.04 -0.88
N LEU A 227 2.70 21.87 -1.86
CA LEU A 227 3.93 22.66 -2.00
C LEU A 227 3.69 23.98 -2.75
N GLU A 228 2.64 24.03 -3.57
CA GLU A 228 2.21 25.24 -4.27
C GLU A 228 1.57 26.19 -3.24
N LYS A 229 2.39 27.09 -2.69
CA LYS A 229 1.90 28.17 -1.82
C LYS A 229 1.02 29.11 -2.67
N ASN A 230 -0.21 29.35 -2.23
CA ASN A 230 -0.94 30.57 -2.62
C ASN A 230 -0.19 31.80 -2.10
#